data_AF-A0AB38R2C0-F1
#
_entry.id   AF-A0AB38R2C0-F1
#
_cell.length_a   1.000
_cell.length_b   1.000
_cell.length_c   1.000
_cell.angle_alpha   90.00
_cell.angle_beta   90.00
_cell.angle_gamma   90.00
#
_symmetry.space_group_name_H-M   'P 1'
#
loop_
_entity.id
_entity.type
_entity.pdbx_description
1 polymer ?
#
loop_
_entity_poly.entity_id
_entity_poly.type
_entity_poly.pdbx_seq_one_letter_code
_entity_poly.pdbx_strand_id
1 'polypeptide(L)' 'MRTIQQQLKKWMKANKVMYRANKHKKERKQKCSKERFTERELKELMGVHRPVYRRAKGGAFRQR' A
#
# COMPACT_ATOMS: atom_id res chain seq x y z
N MET A 1 6.37 20.21 -49.78
CA MET A 1 5.31 19.17 -49.77
C MET A 1 5.08 18.71 -48.33
N ARG A 2 3.83 18.44 -47.93
CA ARG A 2 3.55 17.89 -46.58
C ARG A 2 3.77 16.39 -46.60
N THR A 3 4.39 15.84 -45.56
CA THR A 3 4.60 14.39 -45.46
C THR A 3 3.28 13.69 -45.10
N ILE A 4 3.16 12.42 -45.49
CA ILE A 4 1.99 11.57 -45.17
C ILE A 4 1.70 11.58 -43.66
N GLN A 5 2.75 11.58 -42.83
CA GLN A 5 2.65 11.67 -41.36
C GLN A 5 1.96 12.96 -40.89
N GLN A 6 2.23 14.10 -41.53
CA GLN A 6 1.60 15.38 -41.18
C GLN A 6 0.11 15.40 -41.54
N GLN A 7 -0.27 14.80 -42.68
CA GLN A 7 -1.68 14.65 -43.06
C GLN A 7 -2.42 13.73 -42.10
N LEU A 8 -1.80 12.60 -41.71
CA LEU A 8 -2.36 11.67 -40.73
C LEU A 8 -2.60 12.35 -39.38
N LYS A 9 -1.64 13.15 -38.89
CA LYS A 9 -1.78 13.89 -37.62
C LYS A 9 -2.92 14.92 -37.68
N LYS A 10 -3.09 15.60 -38.81
CA LYS A 10 -4.20 16.53 -39.03
C LYS A 10 -5.55 15.80 -39.05
N TRP A 11 -5.63 14.64 -39.72
CA TRP A 11 -6.83 13.81 -39.77
C TRP A 11 -7.21 13.27 -38.39
N MET A 12 -6.24 12.77 -37.60
CA MET A 12 -6.48 12.29 -36.23
C MET A 12 -7.01 13.40 -35.31
N LYS A 13 -6.48 14.64 -35.45
CA LYS A 13 -6.95 15.81 -34.68
C LYS A 13 -8.37 16.22 -35.05
N ALA A 14 -8.72 16.18 -36.35
CA ALA A 14 -10.05 16.54 -36.84
C ALA A 14 -11.13 15.53 -36.42
N ASN A 15 -10.79 14.23 -36.41
CA ASN A 15 -11.73 13.16 -36.07
C ASN A 15 -11.85 12.89 -34.56
N LYS A 16 -11.25 13.74 -33.70
CA LYS A 16 -11.19 13.55 -32.23
C LYS A 16 -10.78 12.12 -31.83
N VAL A 17 -9.94 11.46 -32.64
CA VAL A 17 -9.38 10.16 -32.27
C VAL A 17 -8.42 10.47 -31.13
N MET A 18 -8.92 10.28 -29.91
CA MET A 18 -8.21 10.58 -28.69
C MET A 18 -6.91 9.79 -28.73
N TYR A 19 -5.80 10.46 -29.05
CA TYR A 19 -4.49 10.00 -28.62
C TYR A 19 -4.63 9.93 -27.10
N ARG A 20 -4.79 8.71 -26.57
CA ARG A 20 -4.98 8.46 -25.14
C ARG A 20 -3.67 8.83 -24.43
N ALA A 21 -3.41 10.13 -24.30
CA ALA A 21 -2.39 10.70 -23.44
C ALA A 21 -2.76 10.55 -21.96
N ASN A 22 -3.89 9.92 -21.64
CA ASN A 22 -4.27 9.52 -20.30
C ASN A 22 -3.60 8.19 -19.86
N LYS A 23 -2.42 7.84 -20.41
CA LYS A 23 -1.70 6.62 -20.00
C LYS A 23 -1.17 6.69 -18.55
N HIS A 24 -1.27 7.85 -17.90
CA HIS A 24 -0.74 8.09 -16.55
C HIS A 24 -1.67 8.89 -15.62
N LYS A 25 -3.00 8.74 -15.73
CA LYS A 25 -3.84 9.11 -14.58
C LYS A 25 -3.68 8.04 -13.52
N LYS A 26 -2.60 8.16 -12.74
CA LYS A 26 -2.35 7.32 -11.56
C LYS A 26 -3.56 7.52 -10.64
N GLU A 27 -4.35 6.47 -10.49
CA GLU A 27 -5.50 6.49 -9.59
C GLU A 27 -5.01 6.94 -8.21
N ARG A 28 -5.74 7.89 -7.61
CA ARG A 28 -5.42 8.36 -6.26
C ARG A 28 -5.62 7.16 -5.33
N LYS A 29 -4.52 6.54 -4.89
CA LYS A 29 -4.57 5.49 -3.87
C LYS A 29 -5.37 6.03 -2.70
N GLN A 30 -6.46 5.35 -2.34
CA GLN A 30 -7.18 5.67 -1.13
C GLN A 30 -6.18 5.63 0.02
N LYS A 31 -6.11 6.72 0.79
CA LYS A 31 -5.29 6.76 2.00
C LYS A 31 -5.94 5.77 2.96
N CYS A 32 -5.41 4.56 3.01
CA CYS A 32 -5.75 3.62 4.08
C CYS A 32 -5.46 4.37 5.39
N SER A 33 -6.50 4.65 6.17
CA SER A 33 -6.34 5.18 7.51
C SER A 33 -5.51 4.16 8.26
N LYS A 34 -4.22 4.46 8.45
CA LYS A 34 -3.38 3.65 9.33
C LYS A 34 -4.00 3.85 10.71
N GLU A 35 -4.76 2.87 11.18
CA GLU A 35 -5.11 2.76 12.59
C GLU A 35 -3.77 2.73 13.33
N ARG A 36 -3.44 3.87 13.96
CA ARG A 36 -2.18 4.04 14.65
C ARG A 36 -2.37 3.47 16.04
N PHE A 37 -2.11 2.17 16.19
CA PHE A 37 -1.92 1.61 17.52
C PHE A 37 -0.79 2.36 18.23
N THR A 38 -1.04 2.70 19.48
CA THR A 38 -0.02 3.17 20.42
C THR A 38 0.98 2.04 20.69
N GLU A 39 2.17 2.40 21.17
CA GLU A 39 3.20 1.41 21.50
C GLU A 39 2.70 0.41 22.55
N ARG A 40 1.88 0.86 23.50
CA ARG A 40 1.26 0.01 24.51
C ARG A 40 0.29 -0.99 23.90
N GLU A 41 -0.60 -0.54 23.03
CA GLU A 41 -1.56 -1.42 22.34
C GLU A 41 -0.84 -2.46 21.48
N LEU A 42 0.25 -2.07 20.80
CA LEU A 42 1.09 -3.02 20.07
C LEU A 42 1.72 -4.06 21.00
N LYS A 43 2.24 -3.64 22.17
CA LYS A 43 2.84 -4.56 23.16
C LYS A 43 1.80 -5.51 23.77
N GLU A 44 0.59 -5.04 24.04
CA GLU A 44 -0.52 -5.86 24.50
C GLU A 44 -0.97 -6.85 23.41
N LEU A 45 -1.17 -6.37 22.17
CA LEU A 45 -1.54 -7.20 21.02
C LEU A 45 -0.51 -8.29 20.72
N MET A 46 0.77 -7.94 20.78
CA MET A 46 1.88 -8.89 20.59
C MET A 46 2.13 -9.79 21.81
N GLY A 47 1.38 -9.61 22.91
CA GLY A 47 1.53 -10.39 24.13
C GLY A 47 2.88 -10.21 24.82
N VAL A 48 3.57 -9.09 24.58
CA VAL A 48 4.91 -8.79 25.12
C VAL A 48 4.91 -8.83 26.65
N HIS A 49 3.82 -8.40 27.27
CA HIS A 49 3.66 -8.36 28.73
C HIS A 49 3.05 -9.64 29.32
N ARG A 50 2.96 -10.74 28.56
CA ARG A 50 2.30 -11.96 29.02
C ARG A 50 3.18 -12.78 29.97
N PRO A 51 2.59 -13.26 31.08
CA PRO A 51 3.04 -14.37 31.91
C PRO A 51 3.90 -15.45 31.29
N VAL A 52 5.23 -15.53 31.48
CA VAL A 52 5.95 -16.76 31.10
C VAL A 52 6.25 -17.59 32.34
N TYR A 53 5.58 -18.73 32.45
CA TYR A 53 5.80 -19.69 33.54
C TYR A 53 6.72 -20.82 33.06
N ARG A 54 7.72 -21.16 33.86
CA ARG A 54 8.61 -22.31 33.61
C ARG A 54 8.78 -23.13 34.88
N ARG A 55 9.09 -24.42 34.72
CA ARG A 55 9.43 -25.29 35.85
C ARG A 55 10.80 -24.88 36.40
N ALA A 56 10.84 -24.56 37.68
CA ALA A 56 12.09 -24.29 38.39
C ALA A 56 12.81 -25.61 38.76
N LYS A 57 14.08 -25.50 39.19
CA LYS A 57 14.83 -26.61 39.78
C LYS A 57 14.15 -27.00 41.11
N GLY A 58 13.22 -27.95 41.04
CA GLY A 58 12.27 -28.28 42.12
C GLY A 58 10.87 -28.66 41.61
N GLY A 59 10.61 -28.61 40.30
CA GLY A 59 9.38 -29.12 39.68
C GLY A 59 8.16 -28.18 39.77
N ALA A 60 8.16 -27.25 40.72
CA ALA A 60 7.16 -26.18 40.80
C ALA A 60 7.26 -25.22 39.62
N PHE A 61 6.11 -24.82 39.07
CA PHE A 61 6.02 -23.73 38.10
C PHE A 61 6.24 -22.39 38.81
N ARG A 62 7.13 -21.57 38.25
CA ARG A 62 7.36 -20.18 38.68
C ARG A 62 7.36 -19.28 37.46
N GLN A 63 6.93 -18.04 37.65
CA GLN A 63 7.11 -17.01 36.63
C GLN A 63 8.62 -16.81 36.43
N ARG A 64 9.07 -16.78 35.17
CA ARG A 64 10.46 -16.52 34.80
C ARG A 64 10.77 -15.03 34.86
#